data_AF-A0A9E0LJ84-F1
#
_entry.id   AF-A0A9E0LJ84-F1
#
_cell.length_a   1.000
_cell.length_b   1.000
_cell.length_c   1.000
_cell.angle_alpha   90.00
_cell.angle_beta   90.00
_cell.angle_gamma   90.00
#
_symmetry.space_group_name_H-M   'P 1'
#
loop_
_entity.id
_entity.type
_entity.pdbx_description
1 polymer ?
#
loop_
_entity_poly.entity_id
_entity_poly.type
_entity_poly.pdbx_seq_one_letter_code
_entity_poly.pdbx_strand_id
1 'polypeptide(L)'
;MPKSKSSKEAQDNSQQEPSRTLLGQILVELDYITIYQLDESLRIQREDKDHDRDPKPLGQILLELGFIGPNQLIRAIQVQAEYRKAQAGK
;
A
#
# COMPACT_ATOMS: atom_id res chain seq x y z
N MET A 1 -29.36 -15.94 28.36
CA MET A 1 -29.07 -15.93 26.91
C MET A 1 -27.65 -16.46 26.72
N PRO A 2 -27.43 -17.57 25.98
CA PRO A 2 -26.10 -18.16 25.80
C PRO A 2 -25.31 -17.54 24.63
N LYS A 3 -23.99 -17.38 24.85
CA LYS A 3 -22.81 -17.43 23.95
C LYS A 3 -22.80 -16.49 22.71
N SER A 4 -21.74 -15.71 22.48
CA SER A 4 -20.50 -16.26 21.90
C SER A 4 -19.31 -15.29 22.00
N LYS A 5 -18.16 -15.85 22.41
CA LYS A 5 -16.81 -15.33 22.17
C LYS A 5 -16.45 -15.51 20.69
N SER A 6 -15.74 -14.56 20.08
CA SER A 6 -14.70 -14.81 19.07
C SER A 6 -13.93 -13.49 18.86
N SER A 7 -12.81 -13.20 19.53
CA SER A 7 -11.44 -13.64 19.21
C SER A 7 -11.08 -13.61 17.72
N LYS A 8 -10.31 -12.59 17.34
CA LYS A 8 -9.24 -12.53 16.32
C LYS A 8 -8.73 -11.07 16.34
N GLU A 9 -7.71 -10.69 17.11
CA GLU A 9 -6.31 -11.07 16.93
C GLU A 9 -5.96 -11.22 15.44
N ALA A 10 -5.96 -10.10 14.73
CA ALA A 10 -5.17 -9.97 13.51
C ALA A 10 -3.80 -9.42 13.90
N GLN A 11 -2.97 -10.30 14.46
CA GLN A 11 -1.53 -10.13 14.43
C GLN A 11 -1.11 -10.23 12.96
N ASP A 12 -0.84 -9.10 12.30
CA ASP A 12 -0.05 -9.11 11.08
C ASP A 12 1.41 -8.83 11.46
N ASN A 13 2.11 -9.92 11.75
CA ASN A 13 3.55 -9.96 11.89
C ASN A 13 4.18 -9.90 10.48
N SER A 14 4.16 -8.73 9.85
CA SER A 14 4.84 -8.52 8.57
C SER A 14 6.26 -8.03 8.83
N GLN A 15 7.15 -8.98 9.13
CA GLN A 15 8.58 -8.84 8.85
C GLN A 15 8.73 -8.52 7.35
N GLN A 16 8.98 -7.27 6.99
CA GLN A 16 9.28 -6.90 5.61
C GLN A 16 10.50 -5.98 5.53
N GLU A 17 11.64 -6.62 5.32
CA GLU A 17 12.67 -6.14 4.39
C GLU A 17 13.10 -7.37 3.57
N PRO A 18 13.20 -7.28 2.23
CA PRO A 18 14.31 -6.51 1.67
C PRO A 18 13.94 -5.65 0.44
N SER A 19 14.34 -4.38 0.48
CA SER A 19 15.03 -3.67 -0.62
C SER A 19 14.39 -3.62 -2.01
N ARG A 20 13.06 -3.68 -2.12
CA ARG A 20 12.33 -3.20 -3.30
C ARG A 20 11.52 -2.01 -2.86
N THR A 21 12.00 -0.79 -3.11
CA THR A 21 11.33 0.44 -2.69
C THR A 21 9.86 0.40 -3.13
N LEU A 22 8.96 0.18 -2.17
CA LEU A 22 7.54 -0.01 -2.43
C LEU A 22 6.91 1.36 -2.67
N LEU A 23 6.01 1.45 -3.66
CA LEU A 23 5.34 2.71 -4.00
C LEU A 23 4.63 3.31 -2.78
N GLY A 24 3.99 2.48 -1.95
CA GLY A 24 3.33 2.92 -0.72
C GLY A 24 4.28 3.57 0.28
N GLN A 25 5.47 3.00 0.47
CA GLN A 25 6.48 3.57 1.37
C GLN A 25 6.99 4.92 0.87
N ILE A 26 7.27 5.04 -0.44
CA ILE A 26 7.69 6.31 -1.05
C ILE A 26 6.62 7.38 -0.83
N LEU A 27 5.34 7.03 -0.97
CA LEU A 27 4.25 7.98 -0.76
C LEU A 27 4.17 8.48 0.68
N VAL A 28 4.52 7.65 1.65
CA VAL A 28 4.64 8.05 3.06
C VAL A 28 5.87 8.91 3.28
N GLU A 29 7.04 8.51 2.76
CA GLU A 29 8.30 9.25 2.88
C GLU A 29 8.24 10.64 2.22
N LEU A 30 7.40 10.80 1.19
CA LEU A 30 7.13 12.09 0.55
C LEU A 30 6.03 12.91 1.25
N ASP A 31 5.51 12.45 2.39
CA ASP A 31 4.39 13.05 3.14
C ASP A 31 3.11 13.24 2.30
N TYR A 32 2.91 12.41 1.26
CA TYR A 32 1.70 12.46 0.44
C TYR A 32 0.53 11.70 1.07
N ILE A 33 0.85 10.66 1.84
CA ILE A 33 -0.13 9.89 2.61
C ILE A 33 0.43 9.59 3.99
N THR A 34 -0.48 9.34 4.92
CA THR A 34 -0.17 8.81 6.24
C THR A 34 -0.05 7.27 6.20
N ILE A 35 0.59 6.70 7.22
CA ILE A 35 0.62 5.24 7.43
C ILE A 35 -0.79 4.66 7.49
N TYR A 36 -1.73 5.36 8.12
CA TYR A 36 -3.14 4.93 8.21
C TYR A 36 -3.80 4.85 6.83
N GLN A 37 -3.61 5.87 5.99
CA GLN A 37 -4.15 5.88 4.63
C GLN A 37 -3.54 4.79 3.74
N LEU A 38 -2.25 4.48 3.95
CA LEU A 38 -1.60 3.37 3.28
C LEU A 38 -2.20 2.03 3.71
N ASP A 39 -2.36 1.79 5.02
CA ASP A 39 -2.95 0.55 5.55
C ASP A 39 -4.39 0.34 5.06
N GLU A 40 -5.21 1.40 5.11
CA GLU A 40 -6.58 1.40 4.60
C GLU A 40 -6.63 0.97 3.12
N SER A 41 -5.75 1.56 2.30
CA SER A 41 -5.68 1.27 0.86
C SER A 41 -5.19 -0.15 0.58
N LEU A 42 -4.26 -0.66 1.39
CA LEU A 42 -3.78 -2.04 1.31
C LEU A 42 -4.86 -3.04 1.74
N ARG A 43 -5.70 -2.69 2.72
CA ARG A 43 -6.85 -3.51 3.11
C ARG A 43 -7.83 -3.67 1.95
N ILE A 44 -8.23 -2.57 1.31
CA ILE A 44 -9.12 -2.57 0.14
C ILE A 44 -8.50 -3.40 -1.01
N GLN A 45 -7.20 -3.24 -1.28
CA GLN A 45 -6.53 -4.01 -2.31
C GLN A 45 -6.56 -5.53 -2.05
N ARG A 46 -6.46 -5.94 -0.77
CA ARG A 46 -6.53 -7.35 -0.37
C ARG A 46 -7.96 -7.88 -0.51
N GLU A 47 -8.95 -7.11 -0.06
CA GLU A 47 -10.37 -7.46 -0.20
C GLU A 47 -10.76 -7.69 -1.67
N ASP A 48 -10.29 -6.85 -2.61
CA ASP A 48 -10.56 -7.03 -4.04
C ASP A 48 -10.00 -8.36 -4.59
N LYS A 49 -8.86 -8.85 -4.08
CA LYS A 49 -8.28 -10.15 -4.47
C LYS A 49 -9.13 -11.32 -4.01
N ASP A 50 -9.74 -11.20 -2.84
CA ASP A 50 -10.52 -12.27 -2.23
C ASP A 50 -11.89 -12.48 -2.92
N HIS A 51 -12.32 -11.51 -3.74
CA HIS A 51 -13.62 -11.50 -4.42
C HIS A 51 -13.58 -11.94 -5.92
N ASP A 52 -12.53 -12.64 -6.37
CA ASP A 52 -12.32 -13.03 -7.78
C ASP A 52 -12.39 -11.84 -8.77
N ARG A 53 -12.10 -10.62 -8.29
CA ARG A 53 -12.00 -9.43 -9.13
C ARG A 53 -10.55 -9.18 -9.50
N ASP A 54 -10.33 -8.55 -10.66
CA ASP A 54 -9.01 -8.06 -11.02
C ASP A 54 -8.53 -7.07 -9.94
N PRO A 55 -7.44 -7.38 -9.21
CA PRO A 55 -7.04 -6.56 -8.09
C PRO A 55 -6.54 -5.20 -8.57
N LYS A 56 -7.18 -4.15 -8.07
CA LYS A 56 -6.79 -2.78 -8.42
C LYS A 56 -5.37 -2.49 -7.95
N PRO A 57 -4.56 -1.77 -8.75
CA PRO A 57 -3.26 -1.31 -8.30
C PRO A 57 -3.42 -0.31 -7.14
N LEU A 58 -2.50 -0.36 -6.18
CA LEU A 58 -2.54 0.48 -4.98
C LEU A 58 -2.66 1.98 -5.33
N GLY A 59 -1.93 2.42 -6.36
CA GLY A 59 -2.01 3.81 -6.84
C GLY A 59 -3.41 4.21 -7.33
N GLN A 60 -4.17 3.30 -7.94
CA GLN A 60 -5.54 3.57 -8.35
C GLN A 60 -6.47 3.67 -7.14
N ILE A 61 -6.34 2.79 -6.16
CA ILE A 61 -7.13 2.84 -4.91
C ILE A 61 -6.87 4.17 -4.20
N LEU A 62 -5.61 4.59 -4.09
CA LEU A 62 -5.23 5.86 -3.46
C LEU A 62 -5.82 7.09 -4.18
N LEU A 63 -5.95 7.04 -5.51
CA LEU A 63 -6.61 8.08 -6.30
C LEU A 63 -8.14 8.06 -6.09
N GLU A 64 -8.76 6.88 -6.12
CA GLU A 64 -10.21 6.71 -5.93
C GLU A 64 -10.66 7.16 -4.53
N LEU A 65 -9.83 6.91 -3.50
CA LEU A 65 -10.05 7.38 -2.13
C LEU A 65 -9.76 8.87 -1.94
N GLY A 66 -9.14 9.54 -2.93
CA GLY A 66 -8.75 10.94 -2.84
C GLY A 66 -7.59 11.22 -1.88
N PHE A 67 -6.83 10.19 -1.48
CA PHE A 67 -5.66 10.36 -0.60
C PHE A 67 -4.49 11.01 -1.33
N ILE A 68 -4.38 10.80 -2.64
CA ILE A 68 -3.39 11.45 -3.50
C ILE A 68 -4.04 11.98 -4.77
N GLY A 69 -3.39 12.97 -5.38
CA GLY A 69 -3.68 13.40 -6.75
C GLY A 69 -2.81 12.73 -7.81
N PRO A 70 -3.14 12.87 -9.11
CA PRO A 70 -2.37 12.27 -10.21
C PRO A 70 -0.90 12.69 -10.21
N ASN A 71 -0.60 13.96 -9.93
CA ASN A 71 0.77 14.48 -9.91
C ASN A 71 1.60 13.86 -8.78
N GLN A 72 1.00 13.62 -7.61
CA GLN A 72 1.68 12.98 -6.49
C GLN A 72 2.00 11.51 -6.81
N LEU A 73 1.07 10.80 -7.45
CA LEU A 73 1.30 9.43 -7.91
C LEU A 73 2.42 9.36 -8.95
N ILE A 74 2.41 10.24 -9.95
CA ILE A 74 3.45 10.30 -10.98
C ILE A 74 4.83 10.53 -10.34
N ARG A 75 4.93 11.48 -9.41
CA ARG A 75 6.18 11.76 -8.71
C ARG A 75 6.69 10.57 -7.91
N ALA A 76 5.82 9.89 -7.18
CA ALA A 76 6.21 8.69 -6.43
C ALA A 76 6.69 7.55 -7.35
N ILE A 77 6.07 7.35 -8.51
CA ILE A 77 6.51 6.37 -9.52
C ILE A 77 7.89 6.72 -10.09
N GLN A 78 8.14 8.01 -10.36
CA GLN A 78 9.45 8.49 -10.82
C GLN A 78 10.54 8.19 -9.79
N VAL A 79 10.30 8.56 -8.53
CA VAL A 79 11.21 8.27 -7.41
C VAL A 79 11.44 6.75 -7.27
N GLN A 80 10.40 5.92 -7.40
CA GLN A 80 10.54 4.47 -7.39
C GLN A 80 11.43 3.95 -8.52
N ALA A 81 11.32 4.53 -9.72
CA ALA A 81 12.14 4.16 -10.87
C ALA A 81 13.60 4.56 -10.66
N GLU A 82 13.87 5.73 -10.07
CA GLU A 82 15.20 6.19 -9.71
C GLU A 82 15.88 5.26 -8.70
N TYR A 83 15.17 4.87 -7.63
CA TYR A 83 15.68 3.91 -6.65
C TYR A 83 16.01 2.55 -7.29
N ARG A 84 15.16 2.03 -8.18
CA ARG A 84 15.44 0.77 -8.89
C ARG A 84 16.67 0.87 -9.79
N LYS A 85 16.86 1.99 -10.50
CA LYS A 85 18.05 2.22 -11.34
C LYS A 85 19.33 2.27 -10.50
N ALA A 86 19.28 2.94 -9.34
CA ALA A 86 20.43 3.05 -8.44
C ALA A 86 20.85 1.69 -7.83
N GLN A 87 19.90 0.78 -7.63
CA GLN A 87 20.19 -0.56 -7.12
C GLN A 87 20.60 -1.57 -8.19
N ALA A 88 20.15 -1.40 -9.45
CA ALA A 88 20.53 -2.28 -10.55
C ALA A 88 21.93 -2.01 -11.12
N GLY A 89 22.57 -0.90 -10.73
CA GLY A 89 23.93 -0.53 -11.15
C GLY A 89 25.05 -0.91 -10.16
N LYS A 90 24.74 -1.72 -9.14
CA LYS A 90 25.71 -2.31 -8.20
C LYS A 90 25.79 -3.81 -8.42
#